data_AF-A0A349BX68-F1
#
_entry.id   AF-A0A349BX68-F1
#
_cell.length_a   1.000
_cell.length_b   1.000
_cell.length_c   1.000
_cell.angle_alpha   90.00
_cell.angle_beta   90.00
_cell.angle_gamma   90.00
#
_symmetry.space_group_name_H-M   'P 1'
#
loop_
_entity.id
_entity.type
_entity.pdbx_description
1 polymer ?
#
loop_
_entity_poly.entity_id
_entity_poly.type
_entity_poly.pdbx_seq_one_letter_code
_entity_poly.pdbx_strand_id
1 'polypeptide(L)' 'KGHFIFKCLLPSIVLGFIPFIIFWINPKLTVLATLGMLGIATAAGDFYNVRNALRQVPKGGRIYQHKYDTFWYMPEK' A
#
# COMPACT_ATOMS: atom_id res chain seq x y z
N LYS A 1 -14.07 2.68 0.93
CA LYS A 1 -12.82 1.92 1.24
C LYS A 1 -11.93 1.58 0.04
N GLY A 2 -12.46 1.38 -1.18
CA GLY A 2 -11.64 1.09 -2.37
C GLY A 2 -10.53 2.12 -2.65
N HIS A 3 -10.85 3.43 -2.63
CA HIS A 3 -9.86 4.50 -2.80
C HIS A 3 -8.73 4.46 -1.74
N PHE A 4 -9.04 4.10 -0.48
CA PHE A 4 -8.02 3.94 0.55
C PHE A 4 -7.08 2.77 0.24
N ILE A 5 -7.65 1.61 -0.13
CA ILE A 5 -6.87 0.42 -0.52
C ILE A 5 -5.95 0.73 -1.71
N PHE A 6 -6.47 1.44 -2.71
CA PHE A 6 -5.68 1.86 -3.85
C PHE A 6 -4.48 2.72 -3.43
N LYS A 7 -4.69 3.72 -2.56
CA LYS A 7 -3.61 4.56 -2.04
C LYS A 7 -2.56 3.79 -1.25
N CYS A 8 -2.95 2.80 -0.45
CA CYS A 8 -2.00 1.94 0.27
C CYS A 8 -1.16 1.09 -0.68
N LEU A 9 -1.74 0.56 -1.76
CA LEU A 9 -1.02 -0.35 -2.66
C LEU A 9 -0.18 0.37 -3.71
N LEU A 10 -0.61 1.56 -4.16
CA LEU A 10 0.01 2.28 -5.28
C LEU A 10 1.53 2.48 -5.12
N PRO A 11 2.07 2.94 -3.96
CA PRO A 11 3.52 3.13 -3.81
C PRO A 11 4.29 1.81 -3.94
N SER A 12 3.81 0.75 -3.30
CA SER A 12 4.47 -0.57 -3.35
C SER A 12 4.43 -1.20 -4.74
N ILE A 13 3.40 -0.93 -5.53
CA ILE A 13 3.31 -1.38 -6.92
C ILE A 13 4.29 -0.59 -7.79
N VAL A 14 4.22 0.75 -7.75
CA VAL A 14 4.95 1.63 -8.67
C VAL A 14 6.44 1.72 -8.33
N LEU A 15 6.78 1.83 -7.05
CA LEU A 15 8.16 1.97 -6.56
C LEU A 15 8.75 0.65 -6.05
N GLY A 16 7.94 -0.39 -5.89
CA GLY A 16 8.37 -1.70 -5.40
C GLY A 16 8.37 -2.77 -6.49
N PHE A 17 7.20 -3.36 -6.73
CA PHE A 17 7.05 -4.50 -7.64
C PHE A 17 7.47 -4.21 -9.08
N ILE A 18 7.05 -3.07 -9.66
CA ILE A 18 7.42 -2.70 -11.03
C ILE A 18 8.94 -2.61 -11.23
N PRO A 19 9.69 -1.79 -10.46
CA PRO A 19 11.14 -1.69 -10.64
C PRO A 19 11.85 -3.01 -10.33
N PHE A 20 11.36 -3.80 -9.36
CA PHE A 20 11.92 -5.12 -9.09
C PHE A 20 11.73 -6.10 -10.26
N ILE A 21 10.56 -6.12 -10.90
CA ILE A 21 10.31 -6.92 -12.11
C ILE A 21 11.17 -6.45 -13.28
N ILE A 22 11.35 -5.13 -13.46
CA ILE A 22 12.23 -4.60 -14.52
C ILE A 22 13.69 -5.03 -14.29
N PHE A 23 14.16 -5.02 -13.05
CA PHE A 23 15.48 -5.54 -12.71
C PHE A 23 15.65 -7.02 -13.08
N TRP A 24 14.62 -7.86 -12.88
CA TRP A 24 14.66 -9.26 -13.30
C TRP A 24 14.82 -9.44 -14.81
N ILE A 25 14.28 -8.51 -15.61
CA ILE A 25 14.44 -8.52 -17.07
C ILE A 25 15.84 -8.01 -17.47
N ASN A 26 16.38 -7.00 -16.77
CA ASN A 26 17.72 -6.47 -17.01
C ASN A 26 18.50 -6.29 -15.70
N PRO A 27 19.28 -7.32 -15.29
CA PRO A 27 20.03 -7.31 -14.03
C PRO A 27 21.14 -6.25 -13.95
N LYS A 28 21.47 -5.54 -15.04
CA LYS A 28 22.42 -4.41 -15.00
C LYS A 28 21.83 -3.19 -14.29
N LEU A 29 20.50 -3.09 -14.20
CA LEU A 29 19.79 -1.99 -13.55
C LEU A 29 19.68 -2.19 -12.03
N THR A 30 20.81 -2.37 -11.36
CA THR A 30 20.87 -2.71 -9.92
C THR A 30 20.19 -1.69 -9.01
N VAL A 31 20.12 -0.41 -9.42
CA VAL A 31 19.36 0.64 -8.74
C VAL A 31 17.86 0.32 -8.66
N LEU A 32 17.30 -0.35 -9.66
CA LEU A 32 15.90 -0.77 -9.64
C LEU A 32 15.66 -1.93 -8.68
N ALA A 33 16.67 -2.79 -8.47
CA ALA A 33 16.60 -3.84 -7.45
C ALA A 33 16.51 -3.24 -6.05
N THR A 34 17.38 -2.28 -5.73
CA THR A 34 17.39 -1.63 -4.41
C THR A 34 16.13 -0.81 -4.18
N LEU A 35 15.72 0.00 -5.17
CA LEU A 35 14.46 0.74 -5.13
C LEU A 35 13.27 -0.20 -4.93
N GLY A 36 13.19 -1.27 -5.72
CA GLY A 36 12.10 -2.24 -5.67
C GLY A 36 12.00 -2.98 -4.34
N MET A 37 13.13 -3.47 -3.82
CA MET A 37 13.16 -4.16 -2.52
C MET A 37 12.77 -3.21 -1.38
N LEU A 38 13.31 -1.99 -1.35
CA LEU A 38 12.97 -1.00 -0.33
C LEU A 38 11.51 -0.56 -0.42
N GLY A 39 10.99 -0.34 -1.64
CA GLY A 39 9.59 0.00 -1.88
C GLY A 39 8.61 -1.07 -1.41
N ILE A 40 8.95 -2.36 -1.56
CA ILE A 40 8.14 -3.46 -1.03
C ILE A 40 8.29 -3.57 0.49
N ALA A 41 9.51 -3.49 1.02
CA ALA A 41 9.78 -3.65 2.45
C ALA A 41 9.07 -2.57 3.29
N THR A 42 9.12 -1.32 2.83
CA THR A 42 8.47 -0.18 3.50
C THR A 42 6.93 -0.25 3.45
N ALA A 43 6.36 -1.02 2.53
CA ALA A 43 4.92 -1.17 2.38
C ALA A 43 4.26 -2.15 3.37
N ALA A 44 5.02 -2.73 4.31
CA ALA A 44 4.47 -3.68 5.28
C ALA A 44 3.25 -3.12 6.03
N GLY A 45 3.33 -1.87 6.49
CA GLY A 45 2.21 -1.19 7.16
C GLY A 45 0.99 -1.03 6.26
N ASP A 46 1.20 -0.74 4.98
CA ASP A 46 0.11 -0.61 4.01
C ASP A 46 -0.60 -1.94 3.73
N PHE A 47 0.13 -3.06 3.70
CA PHE A 47 -0.50 -4.38 3.59
C PHE A 47 -1.38 -4.71 4.80
N TYR A 48 -0.96 -4.34 6.01
CA TYR A 48 -1.81 -4.45 7.20
C TYR A 48 -3.03 -3.53 7.12
N ASN A 49 -2.87 -2.29 6.67
CA ASN A 49 -3.96 -1.35 6.48
C ASN A 49 -5.00 -1.86 5.47
N VAL A 50 -4.55 -2.44 4.35
CA VAL A 50 -5.43 -3.08 3.36
C VAL A 50 -6.18 -4.26 3.97
N ARG A 51 -5.47 -5.15 4.68
CA ARG A 51 -6.09 -6.31 5.36
C ARG A 51 -7.16 -5.86 6.35
N ASN A 52 -6.88 -4.85 7.16
CA ASN A 52 -7.81 -4.30 8.15
C ASN A 52 -8.98 -3.58 7.47
N ALA A 53 -8.75 -2.80 6.41
CA ALA A 53 -9.81 -2.16 5.64
C ALA A 53 -10.78 -3.19 5.00
N LEU A 54 -10.25 -4.32 4.55
CA LEU A 54 -11.07 -5.39 3.98
C LEU A 54 -11.89 -6.12 5.06
N ARG A 55 -11.28 -6.44 6.20
CA ARG A 55 -11.88 -7.28 7.26
C ARG A 55 -12.71 -6.52 8.29
N GLN A 56 -12.33 -5.30 8.65
CA GLN A 56 -12.88 -4.58 9.79
C GLN A 56 -13.81 -3.44 9.40
N VAL A 57 -13.66 -2.86 8.20
CA VAL A 57 -14.47 -1.69 7.80
C VAL A 57 -15.80 -2.14 7.18
N PRO A 58 -16.94 -1.87 7.83
CA PRO A 58 -18.26 -2.23 7.33
C PRO A 58 -18.60 -1.47 6.04
N LYS A 59 -19.62 -1.95 5.31
CA LYS A 59 -20.11 -1.27 4.10
C LYS A 59 -20.64 0.11 4.48
N GLY A 60 -20.20 1.14 3.75
CA GLY A 60 -20.53 2.55 4.06
C GLY A 60 -19.56 3.24 5.03
N GLY A 61 -18.68 2.49 5.70
CA GLY A 61 -17.66 3.07 6.59
C GLY A 61 -16.64 3.94 5.86
N ARG A 62 -16.23 5.03 6.52
CA ARG A 62 -15.21 5.97 6.05
C ARG A 62 -13.91 5.74 6.82
N ILE A 63 -12.79 5.77 6.12
CA ILE A 63 -11.44 5.56 6.66
C ILE A 63 -10.72 6.90 6.63
N TYR A 64 -10.03 7.23 7.70
CA TYR A 64 -9.15 8.40 7.77
C TYR A 64 -7.87 8.02 8.51
N GLN A 65 -6.82 8.81 8.25
CA GLN A 65 -5.54 8.64 8.91
C GLN A 65 -5.34 9.83 9.85
N HIS A 66 -4.87 9.55 11.06
CA HIS A 66 -4.48 10.58 12.01
C HIS A 66 -3.09 10.23 12.56
N LYS A 67 -2.10 11.07 12.22
CA LYS A 67 -0.68 10.80 12.49
C LYS A 67 -0.25 9.46 11.84
N TYR A 68 0.16 8.50 12.65
CA TYR A 68 0.65 7.19 12.22
C TYR A 68 -0.43 6.10 12.25
N ASP A 69 -1.63 6.41 12.75
CA ASP A 69 -2.69 5.45 12.93
C ASP A 69 -3.81 5.64 11.90
N THR A 70 -4.45 4.53 11.54
CA THR A 70 -5.60 4.49 10.64
C THR A 70 -6.86 4.17 11.42
N PHE A 71 -7.87 5.02 11.28
CA PHE A 71 -9.16 4.90 11.95
C PHE A 71 -10.28 4.79 10.93
N TRP A 72 -11.45 4.33 11.39
CA TRP A 72 -12.66 4.33 10.59
C TRP A 72 -13.88 4.66 11.45
N TYR A 73 -14.91 5.22 10.81
CA TYR A 73 -16.19 5.53 11.44
C TYR A 73 -17.35 5.27 10.49
N MET A 74 -18.55 5.15 11.04
CA MET A 74 -19.79 5.18 10.27
C MET A 74 -20.28 6.63 10.20
N PRO A 75 -20.40 7.22 9.00
CA PRO A 75 -20.96 8.56 8.89
C PRO A 75 -22.42 8.55 9.38
N GLU A 76 -22.79 9.55 10.17
CA GLU A 76 -24.19 9.84 10.45
C GLU A 76 -24.90 10.22 9.15
N LYS A 77 -26.20 9.88 9.06
CA LYS A 77 -27.01 10.13 7.87
C LYS A 77 -27.27 11.62 7.69
#